data_AF-A0A1M5SZJ3-F1
#
_entry.id   AF-A0A1M5SZJ3-F1
#
_cell.length_a   1.000
_cell.length_b   1.000
_cell.length_c   1.000
_cell.angle_alpha   90.00
_cell.angle_beta   90.00
_cell.angle_gamma   90.00
#
_symmetry.space_group_name_H-M   'P 1'
#
loop_
_entity.id
_entity.type
_entity.pdbx_description
1 polymer ?
#
loop_
_entity_poly.entity_id
_entity_poly.type
_entity_poly.pdbx_seq_one_letter_code
_entity_poly.pdbx_strand_id
1 'polypeptide(L)' 'MNNERNTLEDLLKRYLRVKETIKELNKEKKELEEMIVEFVEHMDIDNIIVEGVLIEFTRKTKIQIK' A
#
# COMPACT_ATOMS: atom_id res chain seq x y z
N MET A 1 -27.08 11.41 30.24
CA MET A 1 -26.64 11.83 28.89
C MET A 1 -25.11 11.81 28.70
N ASN A 2 -24.36 10.92 29.38
CA ASN A 2 -22.89 10.83 29.22
C ASN A 2 -22.42 9.66 28.33
N ASN A 3 -23.26 8.65 28.10
CA ASN A 3 -22.83 7.42 27.41
C ASN A 3 -22.61 7.62 25.91
N GLU A 4 -23.51 8.34 25.22
CA GLU A 4 -23.40 8.57 23.77
C GLU A 4 -22.18 9.40 23.41
N ARG A 5 -21.83 10.39 24.24
CA ARG A 5 -20.64 11.23 24.05
C ARG A 5 -19.35 10.44 24.20
N ASN A 6 -19.28 9.56 25.19
CA ASN A 6 -18.12 8.67 25.40
C ASN A 6 -17.98 7.67 24.25
N THR A 7 -19.09 7.08 23.77
CA THR A 7 -19.07 6.17 22.62
C THR A 7 -18.59 6.86 21.34
N LEU A 8 -19.03 8.10 21.07
CA LEU A 8 -18.55 8.86 19.91
C LEU A 8 -17.04 9.15 20.00
N GLU A 9 -16.55 9.53 21.19
CA GLU A 9 -15.13 9.81 21.39
C GLU A 9 -14.26 8.57 21.13
N ASP A 10 -14.68 7.38 21.59
CA ASP A 10 -13.95 6.13 21.35
C ASP A 10 -13.94 5.74 19.87
N LEU A 11 -15.06 5.92 19.17
CA LEU A 11 -15.14 5.71 17.73
C LEU A 11 -14.20 6.64 16.96
N LEU A 12 -14.16 7.93 17.33
CA LEU A 12 -13.27 8.91 16.71
C LEU A 12 -11.80 8.60 16.98
N LYS A 13 -11.44 8.20 18.20
CA LYS A 13 -10.07 7.74 18.53
C LYS A 13 -9.65 6.55 17.67
N ARG A 14 -10.54 5.56 17.52
CA ARG A 14 -10.27 4.39 16.66
C ARG A 14 -10.12 4.80 15.20
N TYR A 15 -10.99 5.69 14.71
CA TYR A 15 -10.91 6.20 13.34
C TYR A 15 -9.59 6.91 13.06
N LEU A 16 -9.13 7.77 13.98
CA LEU A 16 -7.85 8.48 13.82
C LEU A 16 -6.67 7.51 13.75
N ARG A 17 -6.63 6.48 14.61
CA ARG A 17 -5.60 5.44 14.55
C ARG A 17 -5.60 4.68 13.23
N VAL A 18 -6.79 4.26 12.76
CA VAL A 18 -6.91 3.58 11.45
C VAL A 18 -6.41 4.48 10.32
N LYS A 19 -6.74 5.77 10.36
CA LYS A 19 -6.26 6.74 9.37
C LYS A 19 -4.74 6.87 9.38
N GLU A 20 -4.11 6.89 10.55
CA GLU A 20 -2.65 6.92 10.68
C GLU A 20 -2.02 5.64 10.11
N THR A 21 -2.54 4.46 10.46
CA THR A 21 -2.06 3.18 9.92
C THR A 21 -2.18 3.13 8.39
N ILE A 22 -3.30 3.59 7.82
CA ILE A 22 -3.46 3.65 6.35
C ILE A 22 -2.41 4.59 5.73
N LYS A 23 -2.09 5.71 6.38
CA LYS A 23 -1.06 6.64 5.90
C LYS A 23 0.32 5.98 5.88
N GLU A 24 0.67 5.25 6.93
CA GLU A 24 1.93 4.51 7.02
C GLU A 24 2.02 3.41 5.97
N LEU A 25 0.98 2.59 5.82
CA LEU A 25 0.91 1.54 4.81
C LEU A 25 1.02 2.10 3.38
N ASN A 26 0.40 3.25 3.10
CA ASN A 26 0.52 3.90 1.79
C ASN A 26 1.95 4.42 1.54
N LYS A 27 2.65 4.85 2.58
CA LYS A 27 4.05 5.27 2.47
C LYS A 27 4.94 4.07 2.18
N GLU A 28 4.83 3.00 2.97
CA GLU A 28 5.58 1.75 2.78
C GLU A 28 5.32 1.15 1.39
N LYS A 29 4.06 1.13 0.95
CA LYS A 29 3.70 0.71 -0.40
C LYS A 29 4.45 1.51 -1.47
N LYS A 30 4.52 2.84 -1.35
CA LYS A 30 5.22 3.70 -2.31
C LYS A 30 6.72 3.41 -2.35
N GLU A 31 7.34 3.23 -1.18
CA GLU A 31 8.76 2.87 -1.07
C GLU A 31 9.03 1.50 -1.71
N LEU A 32 8.15 0.51 -1.50
CA LEU A 32 8.24 -0.80 -2.16
C LEU A 32 8.09 -0.69 -3.68
N GLU A 33 7.14 0.11 -4.18
CA GLU A 33 6.97 0.33 -5.63
C GLU A 33 8.23 0.95 -6.24
N GLU A 34 8.87 1.93 -5.57
CA GLU A 34 10.12 2.54 -6.02
C GLU A 34 11.27 1.52 -6.05
N MET A 35 11.44 0.74 -4.99
CA MET A 35 12.47 -0.31 -4.94
C MET A 35 12.27 -1.37 -6.02
N ILE A 36 11.03 -1.86 -6.22
CA ILE A 36 10.73 -2.86 -7.25
C ILE A 36 11.09 -2.32 -8.64
N VAL A 37 10.78 -1.05 -8.93
CA VAL A 37 11.15 -0.42 -10.19
C VAL A 37 12.67 -0.42 -10.38
N GLU A 38 13.45 0.00 -9.38
CA GLU A 38 14.92 -0.02 -9.46
C GLU A 38 15.48 -1.41 -9.76
N PHE A 39 14.98 -2.45 -9.06
CA PHE A 39 15.39 -3.83 -9.30
C PHE A 39 15.04 -4.31 -10.71
N VAL A 40 13.81 -4.05 -11.16
CA VAL A 40 13.34 -4.46 -12.49
C VAL A 40 14.16 -3.78 -13.59
N GLU A 41 14.50 -2.50 -13.43
CA GLU A 41 15.34 -1.77 -14.38
C GLU A 41 16.74 -2.36 -14.48
N HIS A 42 17.33 -2.81 -13.37
CA HIS A 42 18.65 -3.43 -13.32
C HIS A 42 18.68 -4.85 -13.86
N MET A 43 17.59 -5.61 -13.67
CA MET A 43 17.50 -7.01 -14.08
C MET A 43 16.96 -7.23 -15.49
N ASP A 44 16.41 -6.18 -16.12
CA ASP A 44 15.78 -6.22 -17.45
C ASP A 44 14.66 -7.29 -17.56
N ILE A 45 13.81 -7.35 -16.52
CA ILE A 45 12.69 -8.30 -16.43
C ILE A 45 11.40 -7.61 -16.88
N ASP A 46 10.67 -8.22 -17.83
CA ASP A 46 9.38 -7.67 -18.29
C ASP A 46 8.17 -8.12 -17.45
N ASN A 47 8.23 -9.31 -16.85
CA ASN A 47 7.15 -9.85 -16.02
C ASN A 47 7.63 -10.96 -15.07
N ILE A 48 6.87 -11.22 -14.01
CA ILE A 48 7.08 -12.32 -13.06
C ILE A 48 5.73 -12.82 -12.53
N ILE A 49 5.65 -14.12 -12.22
CA ILE A 49 4.49 -14.72 -11.53
C ILE A 49 4.82 -14.84 -10.05
N VAL A 50 4.03 -14.21 -9.19
CA VAL A 50 4.15 -14.26 -7.72
C VAL A 50 2.81 -14.69 -7.15
N GLU A 51 2.79 -15.75 -6.33
CA GLU A 51 1.56 -16.29 -5.71
C GLU A 51 0.41 -16.57 -6.70
N GLY A 52 0.75 -16.96 -7.93
CA GLY A 52 -0.23 -17.24 -8.99
C GLY A 52 -0.74 -15.99 -9.73
N VAL A 53 -0.24 -14.81 -9.39
CA VAL A 53 -0.59 -13.52 -10.02
C VAL A 53 0.51 -13.13 -11.00
N LEU A 54 0.13 -12.77 -12.24
CA LEU A 54 1.07 -12.25 -13.24
C LEU A 54 1.27 -10.75 -13.00
N ILE A 55 2.52 -10.36 -12.74
CA ILE A 55 2.93 -8.97 -12.58
C ILE A 55 3.67 -8.56 -13.84
N GLU A 56 3.15 -7.55 -14.54
CA GLU A 56 3.75 -6.99 -15.76
C GLU A 56 4.35 -5.61 -15.46
N PHE A 57 5.59 -5.40 -15.90
CA PHE A 57 6.28 -4.12 -15.76
C PHE A 57 6.19 -3.34 -17.07
N THR A 58 5.18 -2.49 -17.20
CA THR A 58 4.98 -1.70 -18.44
C THR A 58 5.93 -0.50 -18.44
N ARG A 59 6.96 -0.56 -19.30
CA ARG A 59 7.96 0.50 -19.55
C ARG A 59 8.59 1.07 -18.26
N LYS A 60 9.37 0.26 -17.56
CA LYS A 60 10.37 0.64 -16.52
C LYS A 60 9.91 1.63 -15.42
N THR A 61 8.62 1.95 -15.28
CA THR A 61 8.15 3.03 -14.39
C THR A 61 6.78 2.77 -13.75
N LYS A 62 6.06 1.69 -14.12
CA LYS A 62 4.75 1.37 -13.55
C LYS A 62 4.55 -0.14 -13.39
N ILE A 63 4.08 -0.53 -12.20
CA ILE A 63 3.70 -1.91 -11.87
C ILE A 63 2.22 -2.10 -12.23
N GLN A 64 1.91 -3.10 -13.04
CA GLN A 64 0.54 -3.52 -13.34
C GLN A 64 0.30 -4.94 -12.83
N ILE A 65 -0.68 -5.10 -11.94
CA ILE A 65 -1.11 -6.38 -11.38
C ILE A 65 -2.39 -6.81 -12.11
N LYS A 66 -2.41 -8.02 -12.66
CA LYS A 66 -3.57 -8.61 -13.34
C LYS A 66 -4.14 -9.81 -12.59
#